data_AF-A0A7D3VT66-F1
#
_entry.id   AF-A0A7D3VT66-F1
#
_cell.length_a   1.000
_cell.length_b   1.000
_cell.length_c   1.000
_cell.angle_alpha   90.00
_cell.angle_beta   90.00
_cell.angle_gamma   90.00
#
_symmetry.space_group_name_H-M   'P 1'
#
loop_
_entity.id
_entity.type
_entity.pdbx_description
1 polymer ?
#
loop_
_entity_poly.entity_id
_entity_poly.type
_entity_poly.pdbx_seq_one_letter_code
_entity_poly.pdbx_strand_id
1 'polypeptide(L)'
;MGVAAETVVRNRALQTEWYGEPLGDRVRRLLARLDLSQSALAGVLGLSAPMLSQLMSAQRAKISNPAVLHRLLAAEELVAGPGFRSMPAAEVKERLAAISAETAATTSGVRLTGTGGSPAGAGNRPSNGAAQDGVAQDGPAQGGPMRGGPAQGGVAGGAPVHAEQPARVVQSLLREVASAADIEAAAGLIGDRFPDLAELLRVYGNGRTSEAEAHYARVVRDARGY
;
A
#
# COMPACT_ATOMS: atom_id res chain seq x y z
N MET A 1 24.90 -23.66 -8.13
CA MET A 1 25.14 -22.47 -8.98
C MET A 1 25.28 -21.27 -8.03
N GLY A 2 25.02 -20.03 -8.44
CA GLY A 2 24.88 -18.93 -7.48
C GLY A 2 23.47 -18.89 -6.89
N VAL A 3 23.33 -18.59 -5.58
CA VAL A 3 22.04 -18.55 -4.86
C VAL A 3 21.01 -17.65 -5.55
N ALA A 4 21.45 -16.56 -6.19
CA ALA A 4 20.58 -15.68 -6.98
C ALA A 4 19.96 -16.38 -8.21
N ALA A 5 20.70 -17.26 -8.89
CA ALA A 5 20.18 -18.03 -10.03
C ALA A 5 19.17 -19.09 -9.58
N GLU A 6 19.44 -19.76 -8.45
CA GLU A 6 18.51 -20.72 -7.83
C GLU A 6 17.22 -20.03 -7.36
N THR A 7 17.33 -18.81 -6.85
CA THR A 7 16.18 -17.94 -6.50
C THR A 7 15.33 -17.61 -7.72
N VAL A 8 15.95 -17.20 -8.84
CA VAL A 8 15.26 -16.91 -10.11
C VAL A 8 14.56 -18.14 -10.68
N VAL A 9 15.20 -19.32 -10.65
CA VAL A 9 14.60 -20.59 -11.09
C VAL A 9 13.37 -20.93 -10.22
N ARG A 10 13.51 -20.88 -8.89
CA ARG A 10 12.39 -21.11 -7.95
C ARG A 10 11.23 -20.14 -8.19
N ASN A 11 11.52 -18.86 -8.38
CA ASN A 11 10.50 -17.84 -8.64
C ASN A 11 9.82 -18.03 -9.99
N ARG A 12 10.52 -18.49 -11.03
CA ARG A 12 9.93 -18.79 -12.34
C ARG A 12 8.98 -20.00 -12.26
N ALA A 13 9.31 -21.01 -11.45
CA ALA A 13 8.41 -22.11 -11.14
C ALA A 13 7.15 -21.62 -10.42
N LEU A 14 7.29 -20.81 -9.37
CA LEU A 14 6.14 -20.21 -8.65
C LEU A 14 5.27 -19.30 -9.54
N GLN A 15 5.87 -18.55 -10.48
CA GLN A 15 5.08 -17.80 -11.48
C GLN A 15 4.26 -18.74 -12.38
N THR A 16 4.82 -19.88 -12.77
CA THR A 16 4.13 -20.89 -13.59
C THR A 16 2.99 -21.54 -12.81
N GLU A 17 3.22 -21.87 -11.53
CA GLU A 17 2.22 -22.41 -10.59
C GLU A 17 1.03 -21.45 -10.39
N TRP A 18 1.28 -20.16 -10.18
CA TRP A 18 0.24 -19.18 -9.83
C TRP A 18 -0.42 -18.48 -11.03
N TYR A 19 0.26 -18.42 -12.18
CA TYR A 19 -0.18 -17.63 -13.35
C TYR A 19 -0.20 -18.44 -14.65
N GLY A 20 -0.07 -19.77 -14.58
CA GLY A 20 -0.06 -20.72 -15.70
C GLY A 20 1.26 -20.77 -16.47
N GLU A 21 2.00 -19.68 -16.51
CA GLU A 21 3.29 -19.53 -17.19
C GLU A 21 4.10 -18.37 -16.59
N PRO A 22 5.41 -18.23 -16.92
CA PRO A 22 6.22 -17.14 -16.42
C PRO A 22 5.72 -15.75 -16.87
N LEU A 23 5.62 -14.81 -15.92
CA LEU A 23 5.14 -13.44 -16.17
C LEU A 23 6.02 -12.71 -17.20
N GLY A 24 7.32 -12.99 -17.24
CA GLY A 24 8.20 -12.42 -18.25
C GLY A 24 7.82 -12.79 -19.68
N ASP A 25 7.31 -14.00 -19.91
CA ASP A 25 6.97 -14.48 -21.25
C ASP A 25 5.61 -13.94 -21.70
N ARG A 26 4.62 -13.88 -20.80
CA ARG A 26 3.36 -13.14 -21.00
C ARG A 26 3.61 -11.68 -21.38
N VAL A 27 4.35 -10.96 -20.54
CA VAL A 27 4.60 -9.53 -20.73
C VAL A 27 5.43 -9.27 -21.99
N ARG A 28 6.42 -10.11 -22.33
CA ARG A 28 7.16 -9.98 -23.60
C ARG A 28 6.26 -10.12 -24.82
N ARG A 29 5.33 -11.09 -24.84
CA ARG A 29 4.36 -11.23 -25.94
C ARG A 29 3.42 -10.02 -26.01
N LEU A 30 2.94 -9.53 -24.86
CA LEU A 30 2.04 -8.38 -24.80
C LEU A 30 2.71 -7.09 -25.30
N LEU A 31 3.96 -6.82 -24.89
CA LEU A 31 4.75 -5.67 -25.35
C LEU A 31 4.95 -5.70 -26.87
N ALA A 32 5.39 -6.84 -27.43
CA ALA A 32 5.61 -7.02 -28.87
C ALA A 32 4.30 -6.99 -29.69
N ARG A 33 3.15 -7.21 -29.05
CA ARG A 33 1.83 -7.24 -29.69
C ARG A 33 1.10 -5.89 -29.66
N LEU A 34 1.38 -5.07 -28.64
CA LEU A 34 0.90 -3.69 -28.50
C LEU A 34 1.86 -2.63 -29.10
N ASP A 35 3.08 -3.03 -29.47
CA ASP A 35 4.21 -2.13 -29.81
C ASP A 35 4.50 -1.08 -28.73
N LEU A 36 4.58 -1.53 -27.47
CA LEU A 36 4.82 -0.67 -26.31
C LEU A 36 6.18 -0.89 -25.68
N SER A 37 6.72 0.18 -25.10
CA SER A 37 7.84 0.09 -24.15
C SER A 37 7.38 -0.51 -22.82
N GLN A 38 8.32 -1.16 -22.11
CA GLN A 38 8.08 -1.73 -20.79
C GLN A 38 7.53 -0.70 -19.79
N SER A 39 8.01 0.55 -19.86
CA SER A 39 7.53 1.66 -19.01
C SER A 39 6.10 2.10 -19.34
N ALA A 40 5.71 2.09 -20.62
CA ALA A 40 4.34 2.40 -21.03
C ALA A 40 3.35 1.35 -20.54
N LEU A 41 3.67 0.06 -20.70
CA LEU A 41 2.84 -1.03 -20.18
C LEU A 41 2.82 -1.04 -18.64
N ALA A 42 3.92 -0.73 -17.96
CA ALA A 42 3.93 -0.56 -16.50
C ALA A 42 2.92 0.51 -16.06
N GLY A 43 2.86 1.65 -16.76
CA GLY A 43 1.86 2.69 -16.56
C GLY A 43 0.41 2.19 -16.73
N VAL A 44 0.12 1.44 -17.80
CA VAL A 44 -1.21 0.83 -18.03
C VAL A 44 -1.60 -0.12 -16.89
N LEU A 45 -0.68 -0.96 -16.43
CA LEU A 45 -0.94 -1.93 -15.36
C LEU A 45 -1.05 -1.29 -13.96
N GLY A 46 -0.58 -0.05 -13.78
CA GLY A 46 -0.43 0.58 -12.46
C GLY A 46 0.77 0.05 -11.67
N LEU A 47 1.87 -0.27 -12.36
CA LEU A 47 3.15 -0.70 -11.79
C LEU A 47 4.24 0.35 -12.03
N SER A 48 5.26 0.37 -11.16
CA SER A 48 6.51 1.03 -11.49
C SER A 48 7.32 0.18 -12.48
N ALA A 49 8.02 0.82 -13.41
CA ALA A 49 8.88 0.11 -14.38
C ALA A 49 9.93 -0.81 -13.71
N PRO A 50 10.57 -0.44 -12.58
CA PRO A 50 11.39 -1.36 -11.80
C PRO A 50 10.63 -2.60 -11.31
N MET A 51 9.41 -2.46 -10.76
CA MET A 51 8.64 -3.62 -10.29
C MET A 51 8.27 -4.56 -11.44
N LEU A 52 7.88 -4.02 -12.60
CA LEU A 52 7.62 -4.84 -13.79
C LEU A 52 8.91 -5.56 -14.25
N SER A 53 10.08 -4.91 -14.19
CA SER A 53 11.37 -5.54 -14.51
C SER A 53 11.73 -6.69 -13.57
N GLN A 54 11.50 -6.53 -12.25
CA GLN A 54 11.72 -7.60 -11.27
C GLN A 54 10.78 -8.80 -11.49
N LEU A 55 9.54 -8.58 -11.95
CA LEU A 55 8.61 -9.65 -12.33
C LEU A 55 9.05 -10.33 -13.65
N MET A 56 9.42 -9.56 -14.68
CA MET A 56 9.80 -10.08 -16.01
C MET A 56 11.13 -10.87 -16.02
N SER A 57 12.00 -10.60 -15.05
CA SER A 57 13.27 -11.30 -14.80
C SER A 57 13.15 -12.42 -13.76
N ALA A 58 11.93 -12.66 -13.23
CA ALA A 58 11.64 -13.60 -12.15
C ALA A 58 12.48 -13.38 -10.86
N GLN A 59 13.04 -12.20 -10.65
CA GLN A 59 13.57 -11.79 -9.33
C GLN A 59 12.43 -11.63 -8.30
N ARG A 60 11.20 -11.33 -8.76
CA ARG A 60 9.97 -11.34 -7.96
C ARG A 60 8.99 -12.38 -8.48
N ALA A 61 8.53 -13.29 -7.62
CA ALA A 61 7.54 -14.30 -7.99
C ALA A 61 6.11 -13.74 -8.06
N LYS A 62 5.64 -13.06 -6.99
CA LYS A 62 4.23 -12.69 -6.80
C LYS A 62 3.90 -11.27 -7.29
N ILE A 63 2.72 -11.08 -7.89
CA ILE A 63 2.04 -9.78 -8.02
C ILE A 63 1.26 -9.51 -6.72
N SER A 64 1.49 -8.37 -6.08
CA SER A 64 0.89 -8.06 -4.76
C SER A 64 -0.50 -7.44 -4.80
N ASN A 65 -0.80 -6.66 -5.84
CA ASN A 65 -2.09 -5.98 -5.99
C ASN A 65 -2.93 -6.75 -7.04
N PRO A 66 -4.14 -7.27 -6.71
CA PRO A 66 -4.97 -8.00 -7.66
C PRO A 66 -5.38 -7.15 -8.87
N ALA A 67 -5.55 -5.83 -8.71
CA ALA A 67 -5.88 -4.92 -9.82
C ALA A 67 -4.87 -5.00 -10.98
N VAL A 68 -3.59 -5.17 -10.67
CA VAL A 68 -2.52 -5.33 -11.66
C VAL A 68 -2.70 -6.61 -12.48
N LEU A 69 -3.17 -7.70 -11.86
CA LEU A 69 -3.45 -8.96 -12.55
C LEU A 69 -4.71 -8.85 -13.42
N HIS A 70 -5.78 -8.21 -12.94
CA HIS A 70 -6.97 -7.94 -13.74
C HIS A 70 -6.65 -7.10 -14.98
N ARG A 71 -5.84 -6.04 -14.84
CA ARG A 71 -5.38 -5.20 -15.96
C ARG A 71 -4.50 -5.97 -16.95
N LEU A 72 -3.65 -6.89 -16.47
CA LEU A 72 -2.85 -7.76 -17.34
C LEU A 72 -3.74 -8.68 -18.18
N LEU A 73 -4.74 -9.31 -17.55
CA LEU A 73 -5.71 -10.17 -18.23
C LEU A 73 -6.56 -9.39 -19.25
N ALA A 74 -7.06 -8.21 -18.90
CA ALA A 74 -7.83 -7.36 -19.81
C ALA A 74 -6.99 -6.85 -21.00
N ALA A 75 -5.70 -6.56 -20.80
CA ALA A 75 -4.78 -6.20 -21.88
C ALA A 75 -4.43 -7.41 -22.78
N GLU A 76 -4.34 -8.61 -22.22
CA GLU A 76 -4.17 -9.86 -22.99
C GLU A 76 -5.44 -10.20 -23.81
N GLU A 77 -6.63 -10.01 -23.24
CA GLU A 77 -7.91 -10.16 -23.93
C GLU A 77 -8.05 -9.17 -25.11
N LEU A 78 -7.72 -7.89 -24.88
CA LEU A 78 -7.70 -6.85 -25.91
C LEU A 78 -6.87 -7.25 -27.15
N VAL A 79 -5.69 -7.85 -26.96
CA VAL A 79 -4.82 -8.25 -28.09
C VAL A 79 -5.16 -9.61 -28.72
N ALA A 80 -5.91 -10.44 -27.99
CA ALA A 80 -6.47 -11.70 -28.47
C ALA A 80 -7.74 -11.50 -29.30
N GLY A 81 -8.49 -10.40 -29.05
CA GLY A 81 -9.70 -10.06 -29.80
C GLY A 81 -9.49 -10.00 -31.32
N PRO A 82 -10.40 -10.57 -32.13
CA PRO A 82 -10.19 -10.75 -33.58
C PRO A 82 -10.01 -9.42 -34.34
N GLY A 83 -10.69 -8.35 -33.88
CA GLY A 83 -10.60 -7.02 -34.46
C GLY A 83 -9.30 -6.26 -34.17
N PHE A 84 -8.44 -6.71 -33.24
CA PHE A 84 -7.27 -5.94 -32.81
C PHE A 84 -6.30 -5.61 -33.94
N ARG A 85 -6.13 -6.51 -34.93
CA ARG A 85 -5.21 -6.26 -36.07
C ARG A 85 -5.69 -5.14 -37.01
N SER A 86 -6.97 -4.80 -36.97
CA SER A 86 -7.61 -3.73 -37.74
C SER A 86 -7.98 -2.51 -36.89
N MET A 87 -7.76 -2.56 -35.58
CA MET A 87 -8.10 -1.49 -34.65
C MET A 87 -7.13 -0.30 -34.84
N PRO A 88 -7.62 0.94 -34.99
CA PRO A 88 -6.74 2.10 -35.11
C PRO A 88 -6.00 2.34 -33.80
N ALA A 89 -4.73 2.78 -33.88
CA ALA A 89 -3.88 2.99 -32.71
C ALA A 89 -4.46 3.98 -31.67
N ALA A 90 -5.33 4.90 -32.10
CA ALA A 90 -6.10 5.77 -31.23
C ALA A 90 -7.08 5.00 -30.33
N GLU A 91 -7.85 4.06 -30.91
CA GLU A 91 -8.77 3.20 -30.13
C GLU A 91 -7.97 2.25 -29.22
N VAL A 92 -6.87 1.64 -29.71
CA VAL A 92 -6.00 0.81 -28.85
C VAL A 92 -5.54 1.60 -27.62
N LYS A 93 -5.11 2.85 -27.80
CA LYS A 93 -4.71 3.74 -26.69
C LYS A 93 -5.88 4.07 -25.75
N GLU A 94 -7.08 4.29 -26.28
CA GLU A 94 -8.30 4.53 -25.50
C GLU A 94 -8.68 3.30 -24.66
N ARG A 95 -8.67 2.10 -25.24
CA ARG A 95 -8.93 0.83 -24.54
C ARG A 95 -7.92 0.59 -23.41
N LEU A 96 -6.63 0.85 -23.65
CA LEU A 96 -5.58 0.74 -22.63
C LEU A 96 -5.73 1.80 -21.51
N ALA A 97 -6.27 2.99 -21.83
CA ALA A 97 -6.59 4.01 -20.83
C ALA A 97 -7.84 3.63 -20.00
N ALA A 98 -8.84 3.00 -20.61
CA ALA A 98 -9.99 2.43 -19.90
C ALA A 98 -9.53 1.34 -18.91
N ILE A 99 -8.70 0.39 -19.35
CA ILE A 99 -8.15 -0.69 -18.50
C ILE A 99 -7.38 -0.13 -17.29
N SER A 100 -6.57 0.92 -17.48
CA SER A 100 -5.86 1.53 -16.34
C SER A 100 -6.81 2.24 -15.37
N ALA A 101 -7.85 2.90 -15.88
CA ALA A 101 -8.87 3.60 -15.09
C ALA A 101 -9.89 2.68 -14.40
N GLU A 102 -10.15 1.48 -14.90
CA GLU A 102 -11.24 0.60 -14.47
C GLU A 102 -11.22 0.24 -12.97
N THR A 103 -10.02 0.13 -12.37
CA THR A 103 -9.87 -0.10 -10.91
C THR A 103 -9.66 1.18 -10.08
N ALA A 104 -9.72 2.37 -10.68
CA ALA A 104 -9.75 3.65 -9.96
C ALA A 104 -11.17 4.06 -9.54
N ALA A 105 -12.20 3.28 -9.92
CA ALA A 105 -13.60 3.51 -9.54
C ALA A 105 -13.89 3.27 -8.05
N THR A 106 -13.03 2.52 -7.34
CA THR A 106 -13.08 2.43 -5.88
C THR A 106 -12.58 3.75 -5.28
N THR A 107 -13.44 4.43 -4.52
CA THR A 107 -13.20 5.76 -3.90
C THR A 107 -12.90 6.91 -4.89
N SER A 108 -13.88 7.25 -5.74
CA SER A 108 -14.11 8.66 -6.12
C SER A 108 -15.49 9.09 -5.64
N GLY A 109 -15.52 9.82 -4.52
CA GLY A 109 -16.77 10.24 -3.87
C GLY A 109 -17.60 11.16 -4.77
N VAL A 110 -18.85 10.75 -5.05
CA VAL A 110 -19.81 11.54 -5.83
C VAL A 110 -20.05 12.88 -5.11
N ARG A 111 -19.57 13.97 -5.69
CA ARG A 111 -19.92 15.34 -5.24
C ARG A 111 -21.36 15.65 -5.65
N LEU A 112 -22.31 15.18 -4.85
CA LEU A 112 -23.70 15.59 -4.93
C LEU A 112 -23.80 17.12 -4.84
N THR A 113 -24.54 17.71 -5.78
CA THR A 113 -24.62 19.16 -5.97
C THR A 113 -25.51 19.81 -4.91
N GLY A 114 -24.90 20.26 -3.82
CA GLY A 114 -25.57 21.05 -2.80
C GLY A 114 -25.90 22.47 -3.28
N THR A 115 -27.07 22.65 -3.89
CA THR A 115 -27.65 23.98 -4.16
C THR A 115 -28.16 24.61 -2.86
N GLY A 116 -27.39 25.54 -2.28
CA GLY A 116 -27.76 26.30 -1.08
C GLY A 116 -27.15 27.69 -1.12
N GLY A 117 -27.96 28.73 -0.91
CA GLY A 117 -27.61 30.11 -1.29
C GLY A 117 -26.62 30.83 -0.37
N SER A 118 -25.89 31.79 -0.95
CA SER A 118 -25.26 32.91 -0.24
C SER A 118 -26.33 33.78 0.44
N PRO A 119 -25.98 34.55 1.49
CA PRO A 119 -25.45 35.90 1.21
C PRO A 119 -24.34 36.43 2.14
N ALA A 120 -23.70 37.48 1.62
CA ALA A 120 -22.85 38.53 2.20
C ALA A 120 -22.55 38.62 3.72
N GLY A 121 -21.31 39.06 4.02
CA GLY A 121 -20.81 39.46 5.34
C GLY A 121 -19.27 39.49 5.37
N ALA A 122 -18.61 40.41 4.65
CA ALA A 122 -18.26 41.75 5.15
C ALA A 122 -17.50 41.69 6.48
N GLY A 123 -16.16 41.81 6.44
CA GLY A 123 -15.28 41.46 7.57
C GLY A 123 -14.83 42.64 8.44
N ASN A 124 -13.88 42.38 9.34
CA ASN A 124 -12.90 43.38 9.79
C ASN A 124 -11.63 42.70 10.37
N ARG A 125 -10.49 43.42 10.38
CA ARG A 125 -9.27 43.08 11.15
C ARG A 125 -8.40 44.33 11.40
N PRO A 126 -8.32 44.79 12.66
CA PRO A 126 -7.07 45.25 13.29
C PRO A 126 -6.83 44.43 14.60
N SER A 127 -5.63 44.03 15.07
CA SER A 127 -4.24 44.56 15.10
C SER A 127 -3.89 45.32 16.39
N ASN A 128 -2.69 45.04 16.93
CA ASN A 128 -2.06 45.61 18.15
C ASN A 128 -2.68 45.13 19.50
N GLY A 129 -1.95 45.13 20.62
CA GLY A 129 -0.56 45.57 20.85
C GLY A 129 0.09 44.92 22.09
N ALA A 130 1.34 45.27 22.38
CA ALA A 130 2.19 44.60 23.37
C ALA A 130 2.03 45.11 24.81
N ALA A 131 2.46 44.29 25.77
CA ALA A 131 2.92 44.67 27.11
C ALA A 131 4.16 43.83 27.48
N GLN A 132 5.05 44.35 28.33
CA GLN A 132 6.31 43.73 28.77
C GLN A 132 6.43 43.83 30.31
N ASP A 133 7.60 43.45 30.85
CA ASP A 133 8.01 43.49 32.27
C ASP A 133 7.25 42.50 33.19
N GLY A 134 7.80 41.89 34.25
CA GLY A 134 9.14 41.83 34.92
C GLY A 134 8.99 40.81 36.10
N VAL A 135 9.95 40.40 36.94
CA VAL A 135 11.35 40.80 37.29
C VAL A 135 12.08 39.52 37.82
N ALA A 136 13.37 39.59 38.20
CA ALA A 136 14.19 38.54 38.85
C ALA A 136 13.70 38.14 40.29
N GLN A 137 14.31 37.28 41.13
CA GLN A 137 15.68 36.73 41.35
C GLN A 137 15.56 35.52 42.36
N ASP A 138 16.47 34.58 42.70
CA ASP A 138 17.89 34.19 42.42
C ASP A 138 18.08 32.64 42.66
N GLY A 139 19.31 32.12 42.68
CA GLY A 139 19.72 30.79 43.22
C GLY A 139 20.31 30.87 44.65
N PRO A 140 21.33 30.06 45.04
CA PRO A 140 21.90 28.85 44.42
C PRO A 140 22.11 27.66 45.42
N ALA A 141 22.58 26.50 44.93
CA ALA A 141 23.18 25.46 45.78
C ALA A 141 24.21 24.60 45.01
N GLN A 142 25.26 24.12 45.68
CA GLN A 142 26.33 23.27 45.12
C GLN A 142 26.34 21.90 45.80
N GLY A 143 26.75 20.84 45.09
CA GLY A 143 27.00 19.53 45.72
C GLY A 143 27.12 18.36 44.74
N GLY A 144 28.32 17.80 44.64
CA GLY A 144 28.56 16.42 44.20
C GLY A 144 29.54 15.75 45.17
N PRO A 145 30.12 14.57 44.87
CA PRO A 145 29.90 13.69 43.71
C PRO A 145 29.55 12.24 44.13
N MET A 146 29.35 11.32 43.16
CA MET A 146 30.02 9.98 43.09
C MET A 146 29.28 8.90 42.27
N ARG A 147 30.05 8.22 41.40
CA ARG A 147 30.11 6.75 41.22
C ARG A 147 28.87 5.99 40.66
N GLY A 148 28.89 5.76 39.35
CA GLY A 148 28.12 4.69 38.67
C GLY A 148 28.44 4.60 37.18
N GLY A 149 28.87 3.43 36.69
CA GLY A 149 29.13 3.17 35.25
C GLY A 149 27.89 2.64 34.51
N PRO A 150 28.01 2.12 33.27
CA PRO A 150 29.24 1.65 32.60
C PRO A 150 29.66 2.45 31.36
N ALA A 151 30.86 2.14 30.84
CA ALA A 151 31.35 2.67 29.58
C ALA A 151 30.68 2.01 28.35
N GLN A 152 30.61 2.74 27.24
CA GLN A 152 30.18 2.23 25.94
C GLN A 152 31.31 1.35 25.35
N GLY A 153 30.97 0.16 24.85
CA GLY A 153 31.99 -0.78 24.33
C GLY A 153 31.50 -2.18 23.96
N GLY A 154 30.22 -2.34 23.64
CA GLY A 154 29.63 -3.64 23.27
C GLY A 154 29.25 -3.69 21.80
N VAL A 155 30.01 -4.44 20.98
CA VAL A 155 29.64 -4.74 19.59
C VAL A 155 28.50 -5.77 19.56
N ALA A 156 27.27 -5.28 19.73
CA ALA A 156 26.07 -6.08 19.51
C ALA A 156 26.04 -6.53 18.04
N GLY A 157 26.26 -7.83 17.81
CA GLY A 157 26.23 -8.41 16.47
C GLY A 157 24.87 -8.15 15.81
N GLY A 158 24.89 -7.82 14.51
CA GLY A 158 23.69 -7.48 13.75
C GLY A 158 22.74 -8.67 13.58
N ALA A 159 21.90 -8.91 14.59
CA ALA A 159 20.69 -9.69 14.42
C ALA A 159 19.87 -9.08 13.27
N PRO A 160 19.31 -9.87 12.34
CA PRO A 160 18.73 -9.30 11.13
C PRO A 160 17.53 -8.41 11.45
N VAL A 161 17.36 -7.34 10.66
CA VAL A 161 16.16 -6.50 10.62
C VAL A 161 14.99 -7.26 9.98
N HIS A 162 14.56 -8.34 10.64
CA HIS A 162 13.49 -9.22 10.22
C HIS A 162 12.12 -8.55 10.41
N ALA A 163 11.63 -7.96 9.32
CA ALA A 163 10.25 -7.53 9.11
C ALA A 163 9.68 -6.51 10.11
N GLU A 164 9.19 -5.39 9.57
CA GLU A 164 8.13 -4.62 10.21
C GLU A 164 6.98 -5.58 10.54
N GLN A 165 6.62 -5.65 11.82
CA GLN A 165 5.73 -6.70 12.33
C GLN A 165 4.41 -6.68 11.52
N PRO A 166 3.97 -7.81 10.90
CA PRO A 166 2.91 -7.78 9.88
C PRO A 166 1.60 -7.11 10.31
N ALA A 167 1.26 -7.20 11.60
CA ALA A 167 0.14 -6.48 12.20
C ALA A 167 0.23 -4.96 11.99
N ARG A 168 1.41 -4.35 12.17
CA ARG A 168 1.64 -2.91 11.98
C ARG A 168 1.47 -2.49 10.52
N VAL A 169 1.96 -3.31 9.59
CA VAL A 169 1.76 -3.07 8.14
C VAL A 169 0.27 -3.03 7.81
N VAL A 170 -0.54 -3.94 8.37
CA VAL A 170 -2.00 -3.93 8.22
C VAL A 170 -2.64 -2.71 8.90
N GLN A 171 -2.22 -2.33 10.12
CA GLN A 171 -2.73 -1.12 10.78
C GLN A 171 -2.44 0.15 9.95
N SER A 172 -1.22 0.31 9.42
CA SER A 172 -0.85 1.44 8.57
C SER A 172 -1.69 1.51 7.30
N LEU A 173 -1.78 0.39 6.55
CA LEU A 173 -2.57 0.32 5.31
C LEU A 173 -4.05 0.63 5.54
N LEU A 174 -4.64 0.12 6.63
CA LEU A 174 -6.07 0.36 6.90
C LEU A 174 -6.35 1.83 7.26
N ARG A 175 -5.43 2.47 8.01
CA ARG A 175 -5.48 3.90 8.38
C ARG A 175 -5.10 4.85 7.24
N GLU A 176 -4.39 4.38 6.22
CA GLU A 176 -4.12 5.11 4.98
C GLU A 176 -5.37 5.16 4.07
N VAL A 177 -6.18 4.09 4.07
CA VAL A 177 -7.40 3.97 3.27
C VAL A 177 -8.61 4.69 3.89
N ALA A 178 -8.74 4.69 5.22
CA ALA A 178 -9.92 5.22 5.93
C ALA A 178 -9.59 5.75 7.33
N SER A 179 -10.38 6.68 7.86
CA SER A 179 -10.19 7.14 9.25
C SER A 179 -10.66 6.08 10.25
N ALA A 180 -10.18 6.15 11.49
CA ALA A 180 -10.62 5.22 12.56
C ALA A 180 -12.16 5.26 12.78
N ALA A 181 -12.80 6.40 12.54
CA ALA A 181 -14.26 6.52 12.63
C ALA A 181 -14.98 5.84 11.45
N ASP A 182 -14.46 5.97 10.23
CA ASP A 182 -15.01 5.29 9.04
C ASP A 182 -14.85 3.76 9.16
N ILE A 183 -13.73 3.31 9.71
CA ILE A 183 -13.46 1.87 9.93
C ILE A 183 -14.41 1.29 10.98
N GLU A 184 -14.69 2.01 12.07
CA GLU A 184 -15.69 1.59 13.07
C GLU A 184 -17.11 1.60 12.48
N ALA A 185 -17.46 2.61 11.68
CA ALA A 185 -18.75 2.63 10.98
C ALA A 185 -18.91 1.45 10.02
N ALA A 186 -17.87 1.09 9.26
CA ALA A 186 -17.85 -0.09 8.41
C ALA A 186 -17.94 -1.40 9.23
N ALA A 187 -17.23 -1.50 10.36
CA ALA A 187 -17.32 -2.63 11.28
C ALA A 187 -18.70 -2.75 11.96
N GLY A 188 -19.43 -1.64 12.11
CA GLY A 188 -20.85 -1.64 12.50
C GLY A 188 -21.72 -2.24 11.41
N LEU A 189 -21.62 -1.72 10.18
CA LEU A 189 -22.46 -2.14 9.04
C LEU A 189 -22.33 -3.63 8.65
N ILE A 190 -21.17 -4.26 8.89
CA ILE A 190 -20.97 -5.69 8.56
C ILE A 190 -21.13 -6.62 9.77
N GLY A 191 -21.20 -6.10 11.00
CA GLY A 191 -21.08 -6.86 12.24
C GLY A 191 -22.08 -8.02 12.37
N ASP A 192 -23.36 -7.77 12.07
CA ASP A 192 -24.45 -8.75 12.19
C ASP A 192 -24.30 -9.96 11.24
N ARG A 193 -23.52 -9.81 10.15
CA ARG A 193 -23.36 -10.85 9.11
C ARG A 193 -21.96 -11.43 9.04
N PHE A 194 -20.94 -10.69 9.47
CA PHE A 194 -19.53 -11.03 9.34
C PHE A 194 -18.76 -10.60 10.61
N PRO A 195 -19.06 -11.19 11.78
CA PRO A 195 -18.55 -10.74 13.07
C PRO A 195 -17.02 -10.76 13.17
N ASP A 196 -16.38 -11.83 12.70
CA ASP A 196 -14.90 -11.98 12.71
C ASP A 196 -14.21 -10.89 11.86
N LEU A 197 -14.87 -10.50 10.76
CA LEU A 197 -14.40 -9.47 9.84
C LEU A 197 -14.57 -8.07 10.45
N ALA A 198 -15.61 -7.88 11.27
CA ALA A 198 -15.79 -6.68 12.08
C ALA A 198 -14.83 -6.62 13.28
N GLU A 199 -14.50 -7.74 13.93
CA GLU A 199 -13.42 -7.80 14.95
C GLU A 199 -12.09 -7.37 14.31
N LEU A 200 -11.75 -7.92 13.15
CA LEU A 200 -10.55 -7.57 12.40
C LEU A 200 -10.50 -6.06 12.10
N LEU A 201 -11.56 -5.47 11.54
CA LEU A 201 -11.59 -4.02 11.27
C LEU A 201 -11.37 -3.19 12.53
N ARG A 202 -12.00 -3.55 13.66
CA ARG A 202 -11.79 -2.85 14.95
C ARG A 202 -10.36 -2.99 15.45
N VAL A 203 -9.82 -4.20 15.47
CA VAL A 203 -8.48 -4.51 15.99
C VAL A 203 -7.37 -3.82 15.21
N TYR A 204 -7.45 -3.80 13.87
CA TYR A 204 -6.42 -3.15 13.05
C TYR A 204 -6.67 -1.64 12.85
N GLY A 205 -7.93 -1.19 12.82
CA GLY A 205 -8.30 0.20 12.55
C GLY A 205 -8.43 1.11 13.77
N ASN A 206 -8.70 0.56 14.95
CA ASN A 206 -8.89 1.32 16.19
C ASN A 206 -8.06 0.75 17.36
N GLY A 207 -7.88 -0.57 17.43
CA GLY A 207 -7.14 -1.27 18.47
C GLY A 207 -5.66 -0.90 18.61
N ARG A 208 -5.11 -1.18 19.80
CA ARG A 208 -3.70 -0.95 20.11
C ARG A 208 -2.83 -1.94 19.33
N THR A 209 -1.61 -1.52 19.00
CA THR A 209 -0.69 -2.34 18.21
C THR A 209 -0.36 -3.70 18.86
N SER A 210 -0.33 -3.78 20.20
CA SER A 210 -0.20 -5.06 20.93
C SER A 210 -1.41 -5.99 20.76
N GLU A 211 -2.61 -5.46 20.62
CA GLU A 211 -3.84 -6.24 20.36
C GLU A 211 -3.85 -6.74 18.92
N ALA A 212 -3.44 -5.90 17.97
CA ALA A 212 -3.24 -6.29 16.56
C ALA A 212 -2.16 -7.36 16.38
N GLU A 213 -1.05 -7.29 17.13
CA GLU A 213 0.00 -8.31 17.17
C GLU A 213 -0.51 -9.63 17.78
N ALA A 214 -1.27 -9.58 18.88
CA ALA A 214 -1.87 -10.76 19.50
C ALA A 214 -2.94 -11.43 18.61
N HIS A 215 -3.82 -10.64 17.98
CA HIS A 215 -4.82 -11.12 17.03
C HIS A 215 -4.18 -11.74 15.78
N TYR A 216 -3.10 -11.16 15.28
CA TYR A 216 -2.34 -11.73 14.16
C TYR A 216 -1.74 -13.09 14.55
N ALA A 217 -1.16 -13.20 15.74
CA ALA A 217 -0.60 -14.46 16.25
C ALA A 217 -1.69 -15.54 16.51
N ARG A 218 -2.91 -15.14 16.87
CA ARG A 218 -4.09 -16.01 16.97
C ARG A 218 -4.47 -16.56 15.59
N VAL A 219 -4.87 -15.68 14.66
CA VAL A 219 -5.32 -16.08 13.31
C VAL A 219 -4.27 -16.90 12.54
N VAL A 220 -2.97 -16.58 12.68
CA VAL A 220 -1.89 -17.34 12.02
C VAL A 220 -1.62 -18.70 12.68
N ARG A 221 -1.97 -18.90 13.96
CA ARG A 221 -1.99 -20.24 14.58
C ARG A 221 -3.18 -21.04 14.06
N ASP A 222 -4.37 -20.46 14.13
CA ASP A 222 -5.62 -21.13 13.79
C ASP A 222 -5.61 -21.57 12.32
N ALA A 223 -5.15 -20.70 11.41
CA ALA A 223 -4.96 -21.00 9.98
C ALA A 223 -3.80 -22.00 9.68
N ARG A 224 -3.07 -22.46 10.70
CA ARG A 224 -2.05 -23.53 10.60
C ARG A 224 -2.45 -24.83 11.30
N GLY A 225 -3.59 -24.88 11.98
CA GLY A 225 -4.13 -26.10 12.58
C GLY A 225 -3.31 -26.65 13.77
N TYR A 226 -2.86 -25.77 14.67
CA TYR A 226 -2.15 -26.10 15.92
C TYR A 226 -2.89 -25.61 17.16
#